data_AF-A0A9E4HBW0-F1
#
_entry.id   AF-A0A9E4HBW0-F1
#
_cell.length_a   1.000
_cell.length_b   1.000
_cell.length_c   1.000
_cell.angle_alpha   90.00
_cell.angle_beta   90.00
_cell.angle_gamma   90.00
#
_symmetry.space_group_name_H-M   'P 1'
#
loop_
_entity.id
_entity.type
_entity.pdbx_description
1 polymer ?
#
loop_
_entity_poly.entity_id
_entity_poly.type
_entity_poly.pdbx_seq_one_letter_code
_entity_poly.pdbx_strand_id
1 'polypeptide(L)'
;MDRIPDFSRKILAANVYFRRADELGKAWSRTSKEVTGYKKTDEYARMFVEIEKVKQEFAERNSGYYLKVNIGTRSLETRIQKWNSLRSVGRTAREFIDSCRQEFSDSVYKVMPDSIEVERFRAFLRRYEFDKDRVPTVATPGLSKHGQLRAFDFKVMKGRRMIAGANSASIPTKWD
;
A
#
# COMPACT_ATOMS: atom_id res chain seq x y z
N MET A 1 16.00 -11.56 -4.68
CA MET A 1 15.16 -10.72 -3.81
C MET A 1 15.06 -9.36 -4.45
N ASP A 2 13.86 -8.93 -4.83
CA ASP A 2 13.65 -7.61 -5.42
C ASP A 2 14.01 -6.53 -4.39
N ARG A 3 14.85 -5.57 -4.77
CA ARG A 3 15.31 -4.47 -3.91
C ARG A 3 14.76 -3.14 -4.43
N ILE A 4 14.82 -2.10 -3.60
CA ILE A 4 14.60 -0.70 -4.01
C ILE A 4 16.00 -0.09 -4.28
N PRO A 5 16.47 -0.03 -5.53
CA PRO A 5 17.84 0.42 -5.82
C PRO A 5 18.00 1.93 -5.69
N ASP A 6 16.99 2.68 -6.14
CA ASP A 6 16.98 4.14 -6.11
C ASP A 6 16.98 4.66 -4.66
N PHE A 7 17.95 5.53 -4.36
CA PHE A 7 18.17 6.03 -3.01
C PHE A 7 16.96 6.82 -2.50
N SER A 8 16.42 7.74 -3.30
CA SER A 8 15.28 8.57 -2.90
C SER A 8 14.04 7.73 -2.59
N ARG A 9 13.73 6.74 -3.45
CA ARG A 9 12.61 5.80 -3.22
C ARG A 9 12.83 4.93 -1.99
N LYS A 10 14.07 4.57 -1.68
CA LYS A 10 14.42 3.77 -0.50
C LYS A 10 14.23 4.58 0.78
N ILE A 11 14.68 5.83 0.80
CA ILE A 11 14.52 6.74 1.94
C ILE A 11 13.03 7.07 2.15
N LEU A 12 12.27 7.29 1.09
CA LEU A 12 10.82 7.44 1.17
C LEU A 12 10.16 6.22 1.83
N ALA A 13 10.52 5.00 1.40
CA ALA A 13 9.98 3.78 2.01
C ALA A 13 10.39 3.65 3.48
N ALA A 14 11.65 3.93 3.80
CA ALA A 14 12.17 3.91 5.17
C ALA A 14 11.43 4.87 6.10
N ASN A 15 11.12 6.09 5.65
CA ASN A 15 10.32 7.04 6.42
C ASN A 15 8.92 6.48 6.76
N VAL A 16 8.26 5.85 5.79
CA VAL A 16 6.95 5.23 6.03
C VAL A 16 7.05 4.06 7.01
N TYR A 17 8.10 3.23 6.92
CA TYR A 17 8.33 2.15 7.89
C TYR A 17 8.60 2.69 9.29
N PHE A 18 9.43 3.72 9.40
CA PHE A 18 9.74 4.38 10.66
C PHE A 18 8.46 4.91 11.34
N ARG A 19 7.58 5.56 10.59
CA ARG A 19 6.30 6.08 11.10
C ARG A 19 5.29 4.99 11.48
N ARG A 20 5.47 3.77 10.98
CA ARG A 20 4.55 2.63 11.19
C ARG A 20 5.24 1.45 11.85
N ALA A 21 6.31 1.69 12.61
CA ALA A 21 7.17 0.65 13.15
C ALA A 21 6.38 -0.42 13.92
N ASP A 22 5.45 0.00 14.77
CA ASP A 22 4.61 -0.89 15.60
C ASP A 22 3.63 -1.75 14.80
N GLU A 23 3.36 -1.37 13.55
CA GLU A 23 2.44 -2.08 12.65
C GLU A 23 3.17 -3.04 11.69
N LEU A 24 4.49 -2.93 11.54
CA LEU A 24 5.24 -3.64 10.50
C LEU A 24 5.03 -5.15 10.57
N GLY A 25 5.20 -5.76 11.75
CA GLY A 25 5.02 -7.20 11.93
C GLY A 25 3.60 -7.67 11.62
N LYS A 26 2.59 -6.83 11.89
CA LYS A 26 1.18 -7.16 11.68
C LYS A 26 0.70 -6.90 10.26
N ALA A 27 1.34 -5.98 9.53
CA ALA A 27 0.94 -5.54 8.20
C ALA A 27 1.80 -6.11 7.07
N TRP A 28 2.91 -6.79 7.39
CA TRP A 28 3.87 -7.29 6.42
C TRP A 28 3.24 -8.22 5.39
N SER A 29 3.47 -7.92 4.12
CA SER A 29 2.89 -8.62 2.98
C SER A 29 3.65 -9.92 2.70
N ARG A 30 2.91 -10.94 2.28
CA ARG A 30 3.48 -12.24 1.90
C ARG A 30 4.25 -12.11 0.59
N THR A 31 5.39 -12.79 0.53
CA THR A 31 6.15 -13.07 -0.70
C THR A 31 5.35 -13.98 -1.62
N SER A 32 5.74 -14.05 -2.89
CA SER A 32 5.11 -14.94 -3.87
C SER A 32 5.20 -16.42 -3.44
N LYS A 33 6.30 -16.81 -2.78
CA LYS A 33 6.49 -18.15 -2.21
C LYS A 33 5.51 -18.41 -1.06
N GLU A 34 5.39 -17.48 -0.12
CA GLU A 34 4.47 -17.59 1.01
C GLU A 34 3.01 -17.59 0.56
N VAL A 35 2.65 -16.80 -0.46
CA VAL A 35 1.30 -16.84 -1.04
C VAL A 35 1.02 -18.20 -1.67
N THR A 36 2.00 -18.80 -2.36
CA THR A 36 1.86 -20.14 -2.94
C THR A 36 1.69 -21.22 -1.86
N GLY A 37 2.42 -21.11 -0.75
CA GLY A 37 2.22 -21.97 0.41
C GLY A 37 0.85 -21.78 1.05
N TYR A 38 0.44 -20.53 1.27
CA TYR A 38 -0.84 -20.18 1.88
C TYR A 38 -2.04 -20.74 1.09
N LYS A 39 -1.98 -20.71 -0.25
CA LYS A 39 -3.01 -21.29 -1.13
C LYS A 39 -3.29 -22.77 -0.87
N LYS A 40 -2.37 -23.49 -0.23
CA LYS A 40 -2.50 -24.92 0.09
C LYS A 40 -3.06 -25.17 1.50
N THR A 41 -3.43 -24.13 2.23
CA THR A 41 -3.89 -24.23 3.63
C THR A 41 -5.42 -24.25 3.74
N ASP A 42 -5.93 -24.86 4.80
CA ASP A 42 -7.37 -24.82 5.13
C ASP A 42 -7.87 -23.41 5.43
N GLU A 43 -6.99 -22.52 5.89
CA GLU A 43 -7.32 -21.10 6.08
C GLU A 43 -7.66 -20.44 4.75
N TYR A 44 -6.87 -20.68 3.70
CA TYR A 44 -7.16 -20.17 2.36
C TYR A 44 -8.44 -20.78 1.77
N ALA A 45 -8.69 -22.07 1.98
CA ALA A 45 -9.94 -22.71 1.57
C ALA A 45 -11.16 -22.07 2.25
N ARG A 46 -11.10 -21.85 3.56
CA ARG A 46 -12.16 -21.16 4.33
C ARG A 46 -12.37 -19.73 3.87
N MET A 47 -11.31 -18.97 3.67
CA MET A 47 -11.36 -17.61 3.13
C MET A 47 -12.10 -17.57 1.78
N PHE A 48 -11.83 -18.53 0.89
CA PHE A 48 -12.50 -18.61 -0.41
C PHE A 48 -14.00 -18.91 -0.27
N VAL A 49 -14.37 -19.83 0.63
CA VAL A 49 -15.77 -20.13 0.94
C VAL A 49 -16.52 -18.89 1.43
N GLU A 50 -15.91 -18.09 2.33
CA GLU A 50 -16.54 -16.85 2.81
C GLU A 50 -16.69 -15.80 1.70
N ILE A 51 -15.72 -15.68 0.79
CA ILE A 51 -15.85 -14.78 -0.38
C ILE A 51 -17.02 -15.22 -1.27
N GLU A 52 -17.16 -16.52 -1.52
CA GLU A 52 -18.26 -17.03 -2.35
C GLU A 52 -19.62 -16.85 -1.69
N LYS A 53 -19.74 -17.02 -0.36
CA LYS A 53 -20.96 -16.70 0.39
C LYS A 53 -21.39 -15.24 0.18
N VAL A 54 -20.47 -14.29 0.32
CA VAL A 54 -20.75 -12.86 0.09
C VAL A 54 -21.20 -12.61 -1.36
N LYS A 55 -20.57 -13.26 -2.34
CA LYS A 55 -20.96 -13.13 -3.76
C LYS A 55 -22.36 -13.67 -4.00
N GLN A 56 -22.69 -14.82 -3.41
CA GLN A 56 -23.99 -15.47 -3.54
C GLN A 56 -25.09 -14.60 -2.92
N GLU A 57 -24.92 -14.18 -1.67
CA GLU A 57 -25.89 -13.34 -0.97
C GLU A 57 -26.13 -12.01 -1.72
N PHE A 58 -25.07 -11.40 -2.25
CA PHE A 58 -25.23 -10.19 -3.07
C PHE A 58 -26.06 -10.46 -4.33
N ALA A 59 -25.80 -11.55 -5.05
CA ALA A 59 -26.51 -11.88 -6.29
C ALA A 59 -27.98 -12.22 -6.05
N GLU A 60 -28.29 -12.94 -4.96
CA GLU A 60 -29.66 -13.26 -4.54
C GLU A 60 -30.47 -11.99 -4.25
N ARG A 61 -29.85 -11.00 -3.60
CA ARG A 61 -30.50 -9.71 -3.29
C ARG A 61 -30.53 -8.72 -4.46
N ASN A 62 -29.76 -8.95 -5.52
CA ASN A 62 -29.57 -7.99 -6.61
C ASN A 62 -29.66 -8.68 -7.98
N SER A 63 -30.88 -9.00 -8.41
CA SER A 63 -31.11 -9.73 -9.67
C SER A 63 -30.44 -9.06 -10.87
N GLY A 64 -29.68 -9.86 -11.64
CA GLY A 64 -28.93 -9.40 -12.81
C GLY A 64 -27.56 -8.79 -12.50
N TYR A 65 -27.19 -8.61 -11.23
CA TYR A 65 -25.87 -8.14 -10.81
C TYR A 65 -25.08 -9.26 -10.14
N TYR A 66 -23.75 -9.16 -10.20
CA TYR A 66 -22.86 -10.07 -9.47
C TYR A 66 -21.58 -9.36 -9.06
N LEU A 67 -20.91 -9.92 -8.05
CA LEU A 67 -19.62 -9.41 -7.59
C LEU A 67 -18.46 -10.16 -8.24
N LYS A 68 -17.47 -9.40 -8.70
CA LYS A 68 -16.16 -9.90 -9.14
C LYS A 68 -15.08 -9.49 -8.14
N VAL A 69 -14.34 -10.47 -7.63
CA VAL A 69 -13.18 -10.26 -6.75
C VAL A 69 -11.91 -10.62 -7.48
N ASN A 70 -10.86 -9.83 -7.32
CA ASN A 70 -9.54 -10.19 -7.84
C ASN A 70 -8.65 -10.69 -6.70
N ILE A 71 -8.62 -12.01 -6.49
CA ILE A 71 -7.82 -12.70 -5.47
C ILE A 71 -6.36 -12.88 -5.93
N GLY A 72 -5.96 -12.16 -7.00
CA GLY A 72 -4.61 -12.19 -7.55
C GLY A 72 -3.54 -11.77 -6.53
N THR A 73 -2.38 -12.39 -6.65
CA THR A 73 -1.25 -12.21 -5.72
C THR A 73 -0.67 -10.81 -5.84
N ARG A 74 -1.08 -9.87 -4.98
CA ARG A 74 -0.36 -8.60 -4.75
C ARG A 74 0.85 -8.87 -3.86
N SER A 75 1.74 -9.76 -4.31
CA SER A 75 2.90 -10.20 -3.56
C SER A 75 3.86 -9.04 -3.28
N LEU A 76 4.71 -9.24 -2.27
CA LEU A 76 5.75 -8.27 -1.94
C LEU A 76 6.59 -7.88 -3.17
N GLU A 77 6.96 -8.85 -4.00
CA GLU A 77 7.76 -8.64 -5.21
C GLU A 77 7.05 -7.72 -6.21
N THR A 78 5.78 -8.00 -6.54
CA THR A 78 4.99 -7.14 -7.43
C THR A 78 4.85 -5.72 -6.88
N ARG A 79 4.78 -5.55 -5.55
CA ARG A 79 4.72 -4.22 -4.93
C ARG A 79 6.05 -3.49 -5.02
N ILE A 80 7.17 -4.18 -4.83
CA ILE A 80 8.51 -3.60 -5.02
C ILE A 80 8.70 -3.17 -6.48
N GLN A 81 8.30 -4.00 -7.45
CA GLN A 81 8.37 -3.66 -8.87
C GLN A 81 7.54 -2.42 -9.23
N LYS A 82 6.30 -2.31 -8.71
CA LYS A 82 5.47 -1.12 -8.89
C LYS A 82 6.06 0.11 -8.18
N TRP A 83 6.56 -0.06 -6.97
CA TRP A 83 7.22 1.01 -6.23
C TRP A 83 8.43 1.57 -6.99
N ASN A 84 9.21 0.71 -7.65
CA ASN A 84 10.37 1.12 -8.43
C ASN A 84 10.01 1.78 -9.77
N SER A 85 8.92 1.34 -10.42
CA SER A 85 8.58 1.80 -11.78
C SER A 85 7.63 2.99 -11.84
N LEU A 86 6.75 3.18 -10.85
CA LEU A 86 5.72 4.22 -10.93
C LEU A 86 6.31 5.64 -10.84
N ARG A 87 5.86 6.51 -11.75
CA ARG A 87 6.29 7.92 -11.81
C ARG A 87 5.84 8.73 -10.59
N SER A 88 4.64 8.46 -10.06
CA SER A 88 4.12 9.10 -8.85
C SER A 88 5.07 8.91 -7.66
N VAL A 89 5.46 7.66 -7.37
CA VAL A 89 6.44 7.34 -6.31
C VAL A 89 7.76 8.07 -6.53
N GLY A 90 8.26 8.12 -7.76
CA GLY A 90 9.52 8.81 -8.06
C GLY A 90 9.43 10.32 -7.84
N ARG A 91 8.29 10.94 -8.16
CA ARG A 91 8.04 12.36 -7.90
C ARG A 91 8.03 12.65 -6.40
N THR A 92 7.19 11.93 -5.64
CA THR A 92 7.11 12.07 -4.18
C THR A 92 8.46 11.84 -3.52
N ALA A 93 9.23 10.84 -3.99
CA ALA A 93 10.52 10.51 -3.42
C ALA A 93 11.55 11.64 -3.59
N ARG A 94 11.54 12.34 -4.73
CA ARG A 94 12.41 13.49 -4.96
C ARG A 94 12.03 14.66 -4.07
N GLU A 95 10.75 15.02 -4.04
CA GLU A 95 10.25 16.11 -3.19
C GLU A 95 10.54 15.88 -1.71
N PHE A 96 10.39 14.63 -1.26
CA PHE A 96 10.73 14.26 0.11
C PHE A 96 12.23 14.42 0.39
N ILE A 97 13.11 13.98 -0.53
CA ILE A 97 14.55 14.16 -0.38
C ILE A 97 14.94 15.63 -0.41
N ASP A 98 14.32 16.44 -1.27
CA ASP A 98 14.58 17.87 -1.34
C ASP A 98 14.15 18.57 -0.03
N SER A 99 13.03 18.15 0.56
CA SER A 99 12.61 18.63 1.88
C SER A 99 13.56 18.21 3.00
N CYS A 100 14.09 16.98 2.97
CA CYS A 100 15.12 16.55 3.92
C CYS A 100 16.40 17.38 3.78
N ARG A 101 16.81 17.70 2.54
CA ARG A 101 17.98 18.55 2.27
C ARG A 101 17.74 19.98 2.76
N GLN A 102 16.52 20.49 2.59
CA GLN A 102 16.12 21.79 3.10
C GLN A 102 16.20 21.82 4.63
N GLU A 103 15.65 20.80 5.33
CA GLU A 103 15.79 20.68 6.79
C GLU A 103 17.26 20.69 7.22
N PHE A 104 18.14 19.97 6.50
CA PHE A 104 19.57 19.99 6.79
C PHE A 104 20.25 21.34 6.51
N SER A 105 19.65 22.19 5.66
CA SER A 105 20.18 23.51 5.29
C SER A 105 19.69 24.61 6.23
N ASP A 106 18.44 24.51 6.69
CA ASP A 106 17.81 25.47 7.61
C ASP A 106 18.24 25.28 9.07
N SER A 107 18.66 24.06 9.41
CA SER A 107 19.18 23.69 10.72
C SER A 107 20.70 23.53 10.68
N VAL A 108 21.41 23.99 11.72
CA VAL A 108 22.87 23.79 11.84
C VAL A 108 23.14 22.35 12.31
N TYR A 109 22.97 21.39 11.41
CA TYR A 109 23.37 20.01 11.65
C TYR A 109 24.88 19.87 11.63
N LYS A 110 25.43 19.16 12.63
CA LYS A 110 26.84 18.79 12.64
C LYS A 110 27.11 17.74 11.56
N VAL A 111 28.33 17.74 11.01
CA VAL A 111 28.81 16.70 10.07
C VAL A 111 28.71 15.31 10.70
N MET A 112 29.00 15.21 12.00
CA MET A 112 28.70 14.04 12.82
C MET A 112 27.60 14.41 13.82
N PRO A 113 26.33 14.07 13.54
CA PRO A 113 25.22 14.43 14.41
C PRO A 113 25.29 13.65 15.73
N ASP A 114 25.01 14.33 16.83
CA ASP A 114 24.78 13.71 18.14
C ASP A 114 23.30 13.33 18.30
N SER A 115 22.94 12.84 19.49
CA SER A 115 21.57 12.39 19.79
C SER A 115 20.52 13.49 19.65
N ILE A 116 20.88 14.75 19.90
CA ILE A 116 19.96 15.90 19.81
C ILE A 116 19.62 16.17 18.35
N GLU A 117 20.62 16.20 17.46
CA GLU A 117 20.37 16.40 16.04
C GLU A 117 19.62 15.20 15.42
N VAL A 118 19.93 13.98 15.85
CA VAL A 118 19.19 12.78 15.44
C VAL A 118 17.72 12.89 15.84
N GLU A 119 17.40 13.26 17.08
CA GLU A 119 16.00 13.39 17.50
C GLU A 119 15.30 14.59 16.84
N ARG A 120 16.01 15.68 16.53
CA ARG A 120 15.48 16.79 15.71
C ARG A 120 15.05 16.30 14.33
N PHE A 121 15.94 15.60 13.62
CA PHE A 121 15.61 15.06 12.30
C PHE A 121 14.48 14.04 12.38
N ARG A 122 14.45 13.22 13.44
CA ARG A 122 13.35 12.29 13.71
C ARG A 122 12.02 13.00 13.90
N ALA A 123 12.00 14.12 14.63
CA ALA A 123 10.80 14.93 14.82
C ALA A 123 10.32 15.54 13.49
N PHE A 124 11.24 16.02 12.65
CA PHE A 124 10.94 16.44 11.28
C PHE A 124 10.27 15.31 10.49
N LEU A 125 10.88 14.11 10.46
CA LEU A 125 10.33 12.96 9.74
C LEU A 125 8.93 12.56 10.21
N ARG A 126 8.66 12.62 11.53
CA ARG A 126 7.32 12.32 12.08
C ARG A 126 6.27 13.34 11.66
N ARG A 127 6.65 14.62 11.58
CA ARG A 127 5.76 15.75 11.25
C ARG A 127 5.63 15.98 9.74
N TYR A 128 6.51 15.41 8.92
CA TYR A 128 6.49 15.58 7.49
C TYR A 128 5.14 15.11 6.91
N GLU A 129 4.42 16.05 6.30
CA GLU A 129 3.19 15.79 5.57
C GLU A 129 3.49 15.78 4.08
N PHE A 130 3.04 14.73 3.39
CA PHE A 130 3.08 14.72 1.94
C PHE A 130 2.03 15.69 1.41
N ASP A 131 2.38 16.45 0.38
CA ASP A 131 1.39 17.15 -0.43
C ASP A 131 0.31 16.15 -0.86
N LYS A 132 -0.94 16.48 -0.53
CA LYS A 132 -2.12 15.60 -0.72
C LYS A 132 -2.31 15.24 -2.19
N ASP A 133 -1.89 16.11 -3.10
CA ASP A 133 -1.99 15.89 -4.55
C ASP A 133 -0.81 15.07 -5.11
N ARG A 134 0.19 14.77 -4.27
CA ARG A 134 1.44 14.10 -4.66
C ARG A 134 1.71 12.83 -3.86
N VAL A 135 0.70 12.29 -3.19
CA VAL A 135 0.81 11.01 -2.48
C VAL A 135 1.05 9.86 -3.48
N PRO A 136 1.95 8.90 -3.18
CA PRO A 136 2.17 7.76 -4.04
C PRO A 136 0.88 6.96 -4.28
N THR A 137 0.58 6.65 -5.54
CA THR A 137 -0.61 5.88 -5.93
C THR A 137 -0.51 4.39 -5.59
N VAL A 138 0.57 3.97 -4.94
CA VAL A 138 0.78 2.62 -4.45
C VAL A 138 1.29 2.70 -3.02
N ALA A 139 0.71 1.92 -2.11
CA ALA A 139 1.24 1.84 -0.75
C ALA A 139 2.66 1.26 -0.74
N THR A 140 3.47 1.73 0.20
CA THR A 140 4.83 1.25 0.45
C THR A 140 4.89 -0.27 0.48
N PRO A 141 5.91 -0.90 -0.13
CA PRO A 141 6.09 -2.35 -0.10
C PRO A 141 5.98 -2.92 1.31
N GLY A 142 5.48 -4.14 1.47
CA GLY A 142 5.29 -4.75 2.78
C GLY A 142 4.04 -4.27 3.52
N LEU A 143 3.59 -3.02 3.41
CA LEU A 143 2.52 -2.46 4.23
C LEU A 143 1.12 -2.52 3.57
N SER A 144 0.62 -3.71 3.26
CA SER A 144 -0.68 -3.88 2.59
C SER A 144 -1.46 -5.10 3.08
N LYS A 145 -2.69 -4.87 3.56
CA LYS A 145 -3.64 -5.93 3.92
C LYS A 145 -3.97 -6.86 2.74
N HIS A 146 -3.95 -6.34 1.51
CA HIS A 146 -4.10 -7.18 0.31
C HIS A 146 -2.90 -8.09 0.07
N GLY A 147 -1.69 -7.63 0.42
CA GLY A 147 -0.48 -8.46 0.36
C GLY A 147 -0.51 -9.62 1.36
N GLN A 148 -1.38 -9.55 2.36
CA GLN A 148 -1.65 -10.61 3.33
C GLN A 148 -2.85 -11.48 2.96
N LEU A 149 -3.57 -11.20 1.86
CA LEU A 149 -4.87 -11.82 1.55
C LEU A 149 -5.87 -11.70 2.72
N ARG A 150 -5.89 -10.53 3.38
CA ARG A 150 -6.85 -10.19 4.45
C ARG A 150 -7.80 -9.05 4.05
N ALA A 151 -7.66 -8.53 2.84
CA ALA A 151 -8.53 -7.50 2.29
C ALA A 151 -8.85 -7.83 0.83
N PHE A 152 -10.12 -7.66 0.45
CA PHE A 152 -10.64 -8.02 -0.86
C PHE A 152 -11.44 -6.86 -1.44
N ASP A 153 -11.09 -6.52 -2.68
CA ASP A 153 -11.75 -5.49 -3.46
C ASP A 153 -12.85 -6.14 -4.31
N PHE A 154 -14.11 -5.93 -3.95
CA PHE A 154 -15.26 -6.38 -4.74
C PHE A 154 -15.60 -5.35 -5.81
N LYS A 155 -15.95 -5.82 -7.00
CA LYS A 155 -16.43 -5.00 -8.12
C LYS A 155 -17.84 -5.43 -8.49
N VAL A 156 -18.74 -4.48 -8.65
CA VAL A 156 -20.12 -4.76 -9.06
C VAL A 156 -20.19 -4.86 -10.58
N MET A 157 -20.76 -5.94 -11.07
CA MET A 157 -20.89 -6.26 -12.49
C MET A 157 -22.36 -6.47 -12.87
N LYS A 158 -22.71 -6.17 -14.12
CA LYS A 158 -23.98 -6.57 -14.77
C LYS A 158 -23.65 -7.12 -16.15
N GLY A 159 -23.86 -8.43 -16.36
CA GLY A 159 -23.34 -9.11 -17.56
C GLY A 159 -21.82 -8.93 -17.70
N ARG A 160 -21.35 -8.36 -18.82
CA ARG A 160 -19.92 -8.07 -19.04
C ARG A 160 -19.49 -6.66 -18.59
N ARG A 161 -20.42 -5.81 -18.19
CA ARG A 161 -20.16 -4.41 -17.83
C ARG A 161 -19.84 -4.27 -16.34
N MET A 162 -18.80 -3.51 -16.02
CA MET A 162 -18.53 -3.06 -14.65
C MET A 162 -19.42 -1.87 -14.33
N ILE A 163 -20.20 -1.99 -13.27
CA ILE A 163 -21.12 -0.94 -12.79
C ILE A 163 -20.44 -0.12 -11.71
N ALA A 164 -19.73 -0.76 -10.79
CA ALA A 164 -18.90 -0.09 -9.79
C ALA A 164 -17.54 -0.79 -9.67
N GLY A 165 -16.47 0.00 -9.82
CA GLY A 165 -15.10 -0.46 -9.61
C GLY A 165 -14.70 -0.41 -8.13
N ALA A 166 -13.49 -0.89 -7.84
CA ALA A 166 -12.90 -0.85 -6.50
C ALA A 166 -11.92 0.33 -6.31
N ASN A 167 -12.00 1.35 -7.17
CA ASN A 167 -11.19 2.55 -7.01
C ASN A 167 -12.00 3.57 -6.20
N SER A 168 -11.55 3.87 -4.98
CA SER A 168 -12.20 4.85 -4.10
C SER A 168 -12.24 6.25 -4.71
N ALA A 169 -11.33 6.58 -5.63
CA ALA A 169 -11.33 7.86 -6.36
C ALA A 169 -12.48 8.00 -7.38
N SER A 170 -13.21 6.92 -7.68
CA SER A 170 -14.31 6.92 -8.65
C SER A 170 -15.70 6.74 -8.03
N ILE A 171 -15.82 6.80 -6.70
CA ILE A 171 -17.13 6.76 -6.02
C ILE A 171 -17.63 8.21 -5.95
N PRO A 172 -18.62 8.62 -6.76
CA PRO A 172 -19.23 9.92 -6.58
C PRO A 172 -19.84 9.95 -5.18
N THR A 173 -19.54 11.01 -4.44
CA THR A 173 -19.99 11.24 -3.07
C THR A 173 -21.52 11.44 -3.05
N LYS A 174 -22.31 10.38 -3.21
CA LYS A 174 -23.75 10.41 -2.97
C LYS A 174 -24.26 8.99 -2.68
N TRP A 175 -24.51 8.74 -1.40
CA TRP A 175 -25.48 7.75 -0.95
C TRP A 175 -26.70 8.58 -0.55
N ASP A 176 -27.67 8.71 -1.46
CA ASP A 176 -29.02 9.13 -1.11
C ASP A 176 -29.81 7.86 -0.76
#